data_AF-A0A1S2R4X4-F1
#
_entry.id   AF-A0A1S2R4X4-F1
#
_cell.length_a   1.000
_cell.length_b   1.000
_cell.length_c   1.000
_cell.angle_alpha   90.00
_cell.angle_beta   90.00
_cell.angle_gamma   90.00
#
_symmetry.space_group_name_H-M   'P 1'
#
loop_
_entity.id
_entity.type
_entity.pdbx_description
1 polymer ?
#
loop_
_entity_poly.entity_id
_entity_poly.type
_entity_poly.pdbx_seq_one_letter_code
_entity_poly.pdbx_strand_id
1 'polypeptide(L)'
;MRSTFAASVTFTEFRSELEKEVSYLNDGATSYRQKTAELSLRVAELVKDVKPFFSLDTALQTVKDFFPKEDLFRLQDVAKMLSVVLNDLLSKATLPDGLKQKLNERRQNRSFKLVLA
;
A
#
# COMPACT_ATOMS: atom_id res chain seq x y z
N MET A 1 32.25 -8.71 11.22
CA MET A 1 30.89 -8.22 11.55
C MET A 1 30.08 -8.14 10.27
N ARG A 2 29.06 -8.99 10.11
CA ARG A 2 28.14 -8.92 8.96
C ARG A 2 27.15 -7.77 9.23
N SER A 3 27.26 -6.69 8.48
CA SER A 3 26.27 -5.62 8.47
C SER A 3 24.99 -6.17 7.83
N THR A 4 24.03 -6.58 8.65
CA THR A 4 22.66 -6.82 8.20
C THR A 4 22.05 -5.45 7.92
N PHE A 5 22.11 -5.00 6.67
CA PHE A 5 21.29 -3.88 6.22
C PHE A 5 19.83 -4.30 6.41
N ALA A 6 19.19 -3.81 7.47
CA ALA A 6 17.75 -3.92 7.63
C ALA A 6 17.14 -3.20 6.43
N ALA A 7 16.45 -3.93 5.57
CA ALA A 7 15.91 -3.40 4.33
C ALA A 7 14.86 -2.34 4.66
N SER A 8 15.24 -1.06 4.56
CA SER A 8 14.39 0.08 4.88
C SER A 8 13.68 0.57 3.63
N VAL A 9 12.35 0.63 3.66
CA VAL A 9 11.54 1.23 2.60
C VAL A 9 11.64 2.75 2.66
N THR A 10 11.99 3.37 1.55
CA THR A 10 12.03 4.84 1.42
C THR A 10 10.65 5.41 1.11
N PHE A 11 10.42 6.69 1.45
CA PHE A 11 9.18 7.38 1.08
C PHE A 11 8.96 7.41 -0.43
N THR A 12 10.03 7.54 -1.22
CA THR A 12 9.96 7.55 -2.69
C THR A 12 9.46 6.22 -3.26
N GLU A 13 9.91 5.09 -2.71
CA GLU A 13 9.43 3.76 -3.11
C GLU A 13 7.97 3.56 -2.71
N PHE A 14 7.61 3.98 -1.49
CA PHE A 14 6.24 3.92 -1.01
C PHE A 14 5.28 4.74 -1.87
N ARG A 15 5.65 5.99 -2.20
CA ARG A 15 4.87 6.86 -3.08
C ARG A 15 4.72 6.26 -4.48
N SER A 16 5.79 5.72 -5.05
CA SER A 16 5.74 5.09 -6.37
C SER A 16 4.84 3.85 -6.41
N GLU A 17 4.84 3.03 -5.36
CA GLU A 17 3.93 1.88 -5.30
C GLU A 17 2.45 2.32 -5.16
N LEU A 18 2.17 3.40 -4.42
CA LEU A 18 0.82 4.00 -4.37
C LEU A 18 0.38 4.57 -5.73
N GLU A 19 1.28 5.21 -6.49
CA GLU A 19 0.99 5.69 -7.85
C GLU A 19 0.61 4.53 -8.78
N LYS A 20 1.28 3.37 -8.65
CA LYS A 20 0.91 2.16 -9.40
C LYS A 20 -0.47 1.64 -9.01
N GLU A 21 -0.79 1.60 -7.72
CA GLU A 21 -2.11 1.19 -7.24
C GLU A 21 -3.22 2.13 -7.76
N VAL A 22 -2.99 3.44 -7.76
CA VAL A 22 -3.91 4.42 -8.35
C VAL A 22 -4.09 4.15 -9.84
N SER A 23 -3.00 4.00 -10.59
CA SER A 23 -3.07 3.72 -12.03
C SER A 23 -3.82 2.42 -12.32
N TYR A 24 -3.59 1.37 -11.53
CA TYR A 24 -4.24 0.08 -11.69
C TYR A 24 -5.75 0.16 -11.39
N LEU A 25 -6.15 0.84 -10.31
CA LEU A 25 -7.55 0.94 -9.93
C LEU A 25 -8.34 1.91 -10.83
N ASN A 26 -7.67 2.90 -11.42
CA ASN A 26 -8.29 3.74 -12.43
C ASN A 26 -8.66 2.97 -13.71
N ASP A 27 -7.94 1.87 -14.00
CA ASP A 27 -8.21 0.97 -15.13
C ASP A 27 -9.27 -0.09 -14.79
N GLY A 28 -10.47 0.36 -14.40
CA GLY A 28 -11.66 -0.50 -14.31
C GLY A 28 -12.16 -0.87 -12.92
N ALA A 29 -11.60 -0.31 -11.83
CA ALA A 29 -12.22 -0.47 -10.51
C ALA A 29 -13.45 0.43 -10.34
N THR A 30 -14.23 0.17 -9.30
CA THR A 30 -15.37 1.02 -8.94
C THR A 30 -14.90 2.42 -8.52
N SER A 31 -15.74 3.42 -8.71
CA SER A 31 -15.47 4.81 -8.29
C SER A 31 -15.08 4.92 -6.82
N TYR A 32 -15.66 4.07 -5.96
CA TYR A 32 -15.28 3.98 -4.54
C TYR A 32 -13.80 3.57 -4.39
N ARG A 33 -13.37 2.49 -5.06
CA ARG A 33 -11.99 2.00 -4.96
C ARG A 33 -10.97 2.96 -5.58
N GLN A 34 -11.33 3.58 -6.71
CA GLN A 34 -10.52 4.64 -7.31
C GLN A 34 -10.30 5.77 -6.32
N LYS A 35 -11.38 6.24 -5.68
CA LYS A 35 -11.29 7.33 -4.71
C LYS A 35 -10.47 6.96 -3.47
N THR A 36 -10.58 5.73 -2.98
CA THR A 36 -9.74 5.23 -1.88
C THR A 36 -8.26 5.26 -2.25
N ALA A 37 -7.90 4.88 -3.47
CA ALA A 37 -6.51 4.92 -3.93
C ALA A 37 -5.98 6.35 -4.04
N GLU A 38 -6.76 7.25 -4.65
CA GLU A 38 -6.41 8.68 -4.73
C GLU A 38 -6.19 9.30 -3.35
N LEU A 39 -7.09 9.02 -2.41
CA LEU A 39 -6.98 9.54 -1.05
C LEU A 39 -5.75 8.97 -0.34
N SER A 40 -5.44 7.69 -0.55
CA SER A 40 -4.23 7.07 0.01
C SER A 40 -2.96 7.75 -0.49
N LEU A 41 -2.85 7.96 -1.81
CA LEU A 41 -1.72 8.69 -2.37
C LEU A 41 -1.64 10.11 -1.80
N ARG A 42 -2.77 10.82 -1.71
CA ARG A 42 -2.81 12.19 -1.19
C ARG A 42 -2.40 12.27 0.29
N VAL A 43 -2.84 11.33 1.13
CA VAL A 43 -2.39 11.25 2.54
C VAL A 43 -0.88 11.07 2.60
N ALA A 44 -0.32 10.15 1.80
CA ALA A 44 1.11 9.92 1.78
C ALA A 44 1.90 11.17 1.34
N GLU A 45 1.41 11.91 0.34
CA GLU A 45 2.03 13.15 -0.15
C GLU A 45 1.95 14.32 0.85
N LEU A 46 0.92 14.34 1.69
CA LEU A 46 0.79 15.32 2.78
C LEU A 46 1.72 14.98 3.95
N VAL A 47 1.81 13.70 4.32
CA VAL A 47 2.62 13.22 5.46
C VAL A 47 4.12 13.23 5.14
N LYS A 48 4.51 12.83 3.92
CA LYS A 48 5.91 12.72 3.45
C LYS A 48 6.82 11.85 4.34
N ASP A 49 6.23 10.92 5.08
CA ASP A 49 6.91 9.94 5.93
C ASP A 49 6.12 8.62 5.88
N VAL A 50 6.82 7.49 5.96
CA VAL A 50 6.24 6.15 6.02
C VAL A 50 5.94 5.72 7.46
N LYS A 51 6.56 6.36 8.46
CA LYS A 51 6.46 5.97 9.87
C LYS A 51 5.02 5.86 10.40
N PRO A 52 4.09 6.76 10.06
CA PRO A 52 2.72 6.65 10.58
C PRO A 52 1.97 5.42 10.06
N PHE A 53 2.43 4.79 8.97
CA PHE A 53 1.70 3.73 8.29
C PHE A 53 2.12 2.31 8.68
N PHE A 54 3.13 2.16 9.57
CA PHE A 54 3.52 0.85 10.13
C PHE A 54 2.45 0.24 11.05
N SER A 55 1.63 1.08 11.68
CA SER A 55 0.50 0.67 12.51
C SER A 55 -0.80 1.14 11.89
N LEU A 56 -1.78 0.25 11.81
CA LEU A 56 -3.11 0.58 11.27
C LEU A 56 -3.81 1.67 12.11
N ASP A 57 -3.64 1.65 13.43
CA ASP A 57 -4.26 2.62 14.33
C ASP A 57 -3.67 4.02 14.11
N THR A 58 -2.35 4.11 13.98
CA THR A 58 -1.65 5.36 13.70
C THR A 58 -1.97 5.86 12.29
N ALA A 59 -2.07 4.95 11.31
CA ALA A 59 -2.50 5.27 9.96
C ALA A 59 -3.91 5.86 9.97
N LEU A 60 -4.86 5.21 10.65
CA LEU A 60 -6.24 5.68 10.73
C LEU A 60 -6.35 7.05 11.40
N GLN A 61 -5.61 7.28 12.50
CA GLN A 61 -5.60 8.59 13.14
C GLN A 61 -5.05 9.66 12.20
N THR A 62 -3.92 9.37 11.54
CA THR A 62 -3.30 10.27 10.56
C THR A 62 -4.28 10.63 9.45
N VAL A 63 -4.97 9.63 8.88
CA VAL A 63 -5.94 9.84 7.80
C VAL A 63 -7.12 10.70 8.29
N LYS A 64 -7.64 10.46 9.50
CA LYS A 64 -8.71 11.27 10.10
C LYS A 64 -8.31 12.73 10.27
N ASP A 65 -7.07 12.98 10.67
CA ASP A 65 -6.58 14.34 10.89
C ASP A 65 -6.55 15.15 9.58
N PHE A 66 -6.22 14.51 8.45
CA PHE A 66 -6.22 15.16 7.13
C PHE A 66 -7.59 15.20 6.45
N PHE A 67 -8.47 14.24 6.73
CA PHE A 67 -9.77 14.09 6.07
C PHE A 67 -10.93 13.92 7.07
N PRO A 68 -11.16 14.89 7.98
CA PRO A 68 -12.14 14.74 9.06
C PRO A 68 -13.60 14.69 8.60
N LYS A 69 -13.87 15.00 7.32
CA LYS A 69 -15.23 15.04 6.74
C LYS A 69 -15.58 13.81 5.90
N GLU A 70 -14.60 12.94 5.63
CA GLU A 70 -14.84 11.71 4.87
C GLU A 70 -15.52 10.66 5.76
N ASP A 71 -16.21 9.71 5.13
CA ASP A 71 -16.91 8.65 5.84
C ASP A 71 -15.94 7.67 6.51
N LEU A 72 -16.29 7.17 7.71
CA LEU A 72 -15.40 6.34 8.51
C LEU A 72 -14.94 5.07 7.79
N PHE A 73 -15.79 4.45 6.97
CA PHE A 73 -15.44 3.23 6.23
C PHE A 73 -14.36 3.53 5.20
N ARG A 74 -14.47 4.63 4.47
CA ARG A 74 -13.44 5.10 3.55
C ARG A 74 -12.15 5.44 4.26
N LEU A 75 -12.21 6.09 5.42
CA LEU A 75 -11.01 6.39 6.20
C LEU A 75 -10.28 5.10 6.65
N GLN A 76 -11.03 4.08 7.05
CA GLN A 76 -10.49 2.76 7.38
C GLN A 76 -9.86 2.08 6.17
N ASP A 77 -10.52 2.13 5.01
CA ASP A 77 -9.99 1.54 3.77
C ASP A 77 -8.71 2.25 3.29
N VAL A 78 -8.65 3.58 3.40
CA VAL A 78 -7.44 4.36 3.10
C VAL A 78 -6.30 3.97 4.04
N ALA A 79 -6.55 3.95 5.35
CA ALA A 79 -5.56 3.54 6.34
C ALA A 79 -5.04 2.11 6.09
N LYS A 80 -5.95 1.18 5.78
CA LYS A 80 -5.61 -0.19 5.43
C LYS A 80 -4.77 -0.27 4.17
N MET A 81 -5.11 0.47 3.12
CA MET A 81 -4.34 0.50 1.88
C MET A 81 -2.91 0.98 2.12
N LEU A 82 -2.74 2.09 2.84
CA LEU A 82 -1.43 2.62 3.23
C LEU A 82 -0.57 1.58 3.96
N SER A 83 -1.13 0.94 4.99
CA SER A 83 -0.42 -0.11 5.75
C SER A 83 -0.13 -1.35 4.92
N VAL A 84 -1.04 -1.79 4.05
CA VAL A 84 -0.82 -2.96 3.19
C VAL A 84 0.29 -2.72 2.18
N VAL A 85 0.29 -1.57 1.50
CA VAL A 85 1.33 -1.23 0.51
C VAL A 85 2.70 -1.14 1.18
N LEU A 86 2.79 -0.50 2.35
CA LEU A 86 4.04 -0.44 3.10
C LEU A 86 4.53 -1.84 3.51
N ASN A 87 3.65 -2.68 4.04
CA ASN A 87 3.99 -4.05 4.45
C ASN A 87 4.41 -4.94 3.27
N ASP A 88 3.80 -4.76 2.09
CA ASP A 88 4.20 -5.48 0.87
C ASP A 88 5.61 -5.05 0.44
N LEU A 89 5.93 -3.76 0.48
CA LEU A 89 7.29 -3.25 0.21
C LEU A 89 8.31 -3.76 1.23
N LEU A 90 8.00 -3.71 2.53
CA LEU A 90 8.87 -4.23 3.58
C LEU A 90 9.12 -5.72 3.41
N SER A 91 8.07 -6.48 3.06
CA SER A 91 8.18 -7.91 2.77
C SER A 91 9.10 -8.14 1.57
N LYS A 92 8.89 -7.43 0.46
CA LYS A 92 9.75 -7.53 -0.75
C LYS A 92 11.22 -7.21 -0.44
N ALA A 93 11.44 -6.22 0.41
CA ALA A 93 12.78 -5.76 0.78
C ALA A 93 13.50 -6.75 1.74
N THR A 94 12.75 -7.44 2.60
CA THR A 94 13.27 -8.40 3.59
C THR A 94 13.29 -9.86 3.13
N LEU A 95 12.63 -10.19 2.01
CA LEU A 95 12.58 -11.55 1.49
C LEU A 95 13.94 -12.02 0.95
N PRO A 96 14.45 -13.19 1.41
CA PRO A 96 15.56 -13.87 0.76
C PRO A 96 15.19 -14.20 -0.70
N ASP A 97 16.15 -14.08 -1.62
CA ASP A 97 15.89 -14.17 -3.06
C ASP A 97 15.14 -15.45 -3.50
N GLY A 98 15.33 -16.57 -2.79
CA GLY A 98 14.63 -17.83 -3.05
C GLY A 98 13.11 -17.82 -2.77
N LEU A 99 12.59 -16.87 -1.97
CA LEU A 99 11.15 -16.75 -1.69
C LEU A 99 10.43 -15.72 -2.58
N LYS A 100 11.16 -14.79 -3.20
CA LYS A 100 10.60 -13.84 -4.18
C LYS A 100 9.96 -14.57 -5.37
N GLN A 101 10.54 -15.71 -5.76
CA GLN A 101 10.04 -16.55 -6.85
C GLN A 101 8.65 -17.16 -6.54
N LYS A 102 8.46 -17.71 -5.33
CA LYS A 102 7.17 -18.30 -4.90
C LYS A 102 6.04 -17.27 -4.74
N LEU A 103 6.38 -16.01 -4.44
CA LEU A 103 5.39 -14.92 -4.33
C LEU A 103 4.93 -14.42 -5.70
N ASN A 104 5.83 -14.35 -6.69
CA ASN A 104 5.48 -14.05 -8.08
C ASN A 104 4.55 -15.10 -8.68
N GLU A 105 4.77 -16.38 -8.40
CA GLU A 105 3.88 -17.48 -8.82
C GLU A 105 2.45 -17.33 -8.26
N ARG A 106 2.31 -16.87 -7.01
CA ARG A 106 0.99 -16.62 -6.41
C ARG A 106 0.28 -15.39 -6.99
N ARG A 107 1.00 -14.33 -7.36
CA ARG A 107 0.42 -13.15 -8.03
C ARG A 107 -0.10 -13.51 -9.42
N GLN A 108 0.65 -14.29 -10.21
CA GLN A 108 0.20 -14.78 -11.52
C GLN A 108 -1.05 -15.69 -11.41
N ASN A 109 -1.14 -16.51 -10.36
CA ASN A 109 -2.31 -17.35 -10.13
C ASN A 109 -3.56 -16.57 -9.64
N ARG A 110 -3.39 -15.39 -9.03
CA ARG A 110 -4.53 -14.51 -8.70
C ARG A 110 -5.08 -13.79 -9.94
N SER A 111 -4.23 -13.38 -10.87
CA SER A 111 -4.68 -12.85 -12.18
C SER A 111 -5.39 -13.91 -13.03
N PHE A 112 -4.99 -15.19 -12.94
CA PHE A 112 -5.63 -16.27 -13.70
C PHE A 112 -7.02 -16.66 -13.17
N LYS A 113 -7.26 -16.56 -11.85
CA LYS A 113 -8.54 -16.94 -11.24
C LYS A 113 -9.68 -15.97 -11.50
N LEU A 114 -9.42 -14.74 -11.96
CA LEU A 114 -10.45 -13.76 -12.30
C LEU A 114 -10.91 -13.81 -13.76
N VAL A 115 -10.26 -14.62 -14.61
CA VAL A 115 -10.59 -14.73 -16.04
C VAL A 115 -11.47 -15.97 -16.33
N LEU A 116 -11.77 -16.80 -15.33
CA LEU A 116 -12.47 -18.08 -15.47
C LEU A 116 -13.70 -18.24 -14.56
N ALA A 117 -14.27 -17.14 -14.05
CA ALA A 117 -15.53 -17.15 -13.30
C ALA A 117 -16.65 -16.50 -14.10
#